data_AF-A0A2E4LR12-F1
#
_entry.id   AF-A0A2E4LR12-F1
#
_cell.length_a   1.000
_cell.length_b   1.000
_cell.length_c   1.000
_cell.angle_alpha   90.00
_cell.angle_beta   90.00
_cell.angle_gamma   90.00
#
_symmetry.space_group_name_H-M   'P 1'
#
loop_
_entity.id
_entity.type
_entity.pdbx_description
1 polymer ?
#
loop_
_entity_poly.entity_id
_entity_poly.type
_entity_poly.pdbx_seq_one_letter_code
_entity_poly.pdbx_strand_id
1 'polypeptide(L)'
;MKNAGGIDLQVLGIGANGHIGFNEPTGSFASRTWVKILSEQTIQDNSVYFEKQEEVPRHVVTMDIATIMESRHCLLLANGAKKADAIRKMIEGPISASCPASILQMHPRVTVVLDEEAAYLLTFKDHYKWVEKNKLDWQSY
;
A
#
# COMPACT_ATOMS: atom_id res chain seq x y z
N MET A 1 16.61 -9.40 6.37
CA MET A 1 15.58 -9.18 7.40
C MET A 1 15.66 -10.19 8.54
N LYS A 2 15.58 -11.51 8.31
CA LYS A 2 15.56 -12.51 9.40
C LYS A 2 16.74 -12.41 10.39
N ASN A 3 17.97 -12.25 9.89
CA ASN A 3 19.16 -12.12 10.74
C ASN A 3 19.20 -10.80 11.55
N ALA A 4 18.35 -9.83 11.22
CA ALA A 4 18.24 -8.55 11.92
C ALA A 4 17.03 -8.50 12.89
N GLY A 5 16.32 -9.62 13.10
CA GLY A 5 15.18 -9.70 14.01
C GLY A 5 13.81 -9.38 13.40
N GLY A 6 13.75 -9.19 12.07
CA GLY A 6 12.51 -8.85 11.35
C GLY A 6 12.39 -7.36 11.04
N ILE A 7 11.19 -6.93 10.61
CA ILE A 7 10.87 -5.52 10.36
C ILE A 7 9.88 -5.10 11.43
N ASP A 8 10.25 -4.17 12.31
CA ASP A 8 9.34 -3.66 13.33
C ASP A 8 8.27 -2.73 12.73
N LEU A 9 8.69 -1.83 11.82
CA LEU A 9 7.82 -0.90 11.13
C LEU A 9 8.12 -0.88 9.63
N GLN A 10 7.10 -1.15 8.81
CA GLN A 10 7.14 -1.01 7.36
C GLN A 10 6.32 0.21 6.94
N VAL A 11 6.99 1.25 6.45
CA VAL A 11 6.32 2.41 5.87
C VAL A 11 5.98 2.12 4.41
N LEU A 12 4.75 2.42 4.00
CA LEU A 12 4.20 2.13 2.68
C LEU A 12 3.53 3.36 2.08
N GLY A 13 3.58 3.46 0.76
CA GLY A 13 2.63 4.23 -0.04
C GLY A 13 1.73 3.30 -0.84
N ILE A 14 0.74 3.86 -1.53
CA ILE A 14 -0.16 3.12 -2.42
C ILE A 14 -0.21 3.72 -3.83
N GLY A 15 -0.14 2.85 -4.84
CA GLY A 15 -0.39 3.19 -6.24
C GLY A 15 -1.86 3.56 -6.49
N ALA A 16 -2.15 4.32 -7.55
CA ALA A 16 -3.55 4.61 -7.92
C ALA A 16 -4.33 3.33 -8.33
N ASN A 17 -3.60 2.26 -8.70
CA ASN A 17 -4.12 0.94 -8.99
C ASN A 17 -4.12 0.00 -7.75
N GLY A 18 -3.74 0.49 -6.57
CA GLY A 18 -3.72 -0.30 -5.34
C GLY A 18 -2.48 -1.14 -5.10
N HIS A 19 -1.39 -0.98 -5.86
CA HIS A 19 -0.13 -1.64 -5.54
C HIS A 19 0.52 -1.08 -4.26
N ILE A 20 1.29 -1.92 -3.57
CA ILE A 20 2.24 -1.53 -2.52
C ILE A 20 3.64 -2.02 -2.90
N GLY A 21 4.68 -1.22 -2.69
CA GLY A 21 5.98 -1.46 -3.34
C GLY A 21 5.81 -1.41 -4.86
N PHE A 22 6.39 -2.37 -5.59
CA PHE A 22 6.12 -2.59 -7.03
C PHE A 22 5.32 -3.88 -7.27
N ASN A 23 4.49 -4.26 -6.30
CA ASN A 23 3.61 -5.42 -6.41
C ASN A 23 2.35 -5.03 -7.19
N GLU A 24 2.44 -5.05 -8.51
CA GLU A 24 1.35 -4.71 -9.43
C GLU A 24 0.15 -5.66 -9.29
N PRO A 25 -1.05 -5.25 -9.73
CA PRO A 25 -2.23 -6.10 -9.78
C PRO A 25 -1.96 -7.47 -10.42
N THR A 26 -2.67 -8.49 -9.96
CA THR A 26 -2.56 -9.92 -10.33
C THR A 26 -1.33 -10.67 -9.78
N GLY A 27 -0.45 -9.98 -9.06
CA GLY A 27 0.66 -10.61 -8.34
C GLY A 27 0.20 -11.55 -7.21
N SER A 28 1.02 -12.56 -6.90
CA SER A 28 0.76 -13.47 -5.78
C SER A 28 0.95 -12.78 -4.43
N PHE A 29 0.00 -12.96 -3.51
CA PHE A 29 0.15 -12.50 -2.13
C PHE A 29 1.25 -13.23 -1.34
N ALA A 30 1.61 -14.44 -1.78
CA ALA A 30 2.66 -15.25 -1.14
C ALA A 30 4.06 -14.96 -1.70
N SER A 31 4.20 -14.00 -2.62
CA SER A 31 5.47 -13.76 -3.29
C SER A 31 6.53 -13.15 -2.36
N ARG A 32 7.79 -13.41 -2.69
CA ARG A 32 8.99 -12.99 -1.95
C ARG A 32 9.82 -12.06 -2.82
N THR A 33 10.70 -11.27 -2.18
CA THR A 33 11.54 -10.28 -2.85
C THR A 33 12.10 -10.81 -4.16
N TRP A 34 11.74 -10.16 -5.26
CA TRP A 34 12.02 -10.63 -6.61
C TRP A 34 12.13 -9.44 -7.58
N VAL A 35 12.60 -9.73 -8.79
CA VAL A 35 12.61 -8.76 -9.89
C VAL A 35 11.23 -8.73 -10.55
N LYS A 36 10.57 -7.57 -10.55
CA LYS A 36 9.29 -7.34 -11.24
C LYS A 36 9.51 -6.51 -12.50
N ILE A 37 8.57 -6.63 -13.43
CA ILE A 37 8.46 -5.78 -14.61
C ILE A 37 7.48 -4.66 -14.26
N LEU A 38 7.84 -3.41 -14.53
CA LEU A 38 6.95 -2.27 -14.32
C LEU A 38 5.79 -2.30 -15.32
N SER A 39 4.58 -1.97 -14.88
CA SER A 39 3.47 -1.73 -15.81
C SER A 39 3.70 -0.48 -16.64
N GLU A 40 3.02 -0.37 -17.79
CA GLU A 40 3.04 0.86 -18.60
C GLU A 40 2.60 2.09 -17.81
N GLN A 41 1.59 1.95 -16.95
CA GLN A 41 1.13 3.03 -16.07
C GLN A 41 2.24 3.47 -15.12
N THR A 42 2.94 2.52 -14.49
CA THR A 42 4.06 2.84 -13.58
C THR A 42 5.23 3.49 -14.32
N ILE A 43 5.47 3.12 -15.58
CA ILE A 43 6.46 3.81 -16.43
C ILE A 43 6.02 5.25 -16.71
N GLN A 44 4.76 5.47 -17.06
CA GLN A 44 4.21 6.81 -17.31
C GLN A 44 4.25 7.68 -16.05
N ASP A 45 3.82 7.14 -14.90
CA ASP A 45 3.79 7.85 -13.62
C ASP A 45 5.20 8.28 -13.17
N ASN A 46 6.22 7.49 -13.49
CA ASN A 46 7.61 7.79 -13.14
C ASN A 46 8.36 8.59 -14.20
N SER A 47 7.81 8.74 -15.42
CA SER A 47 8.49 9.43 -16.53
C SER A 47 8.87 10.87 -16.20
N VAL A 48 8.15 11.53 -15.29
CA VAL A 48 8.44 12.89 -14.82
C VAL A 48 9.82 13.04 -14.14
N TYR A 49 10.43 11.93 -13.73
CA TYR A 49 11.76 11.90 -13.11
C TYR A 49 12.90 11.63 -14.11
N PHE A 50 12.59 11.50 -15.40
CA PHE A 50 13.54 11.18 -16.45
C PHE A 50 13.41 12.21 -17.59
N GLU A 51 14.49 12.41 -18.36
CA GLU A 51 14.45 13.34 -19.50
C GLU A 51 13.57 12.78 -20.63
N LYS A 52 13.56 11.45 -20.77
CA LYS A 52 12.78 10.72 -21.76
C LYS A 52 12.14 9.49 -21.13
N GLN A 53 10.93 9.15 -21.59
CA GLN A 53 10.20 7.99 -21.06
C GLN A 53 10.94 6.67 -21.29
N GLU A 54 11.72 6.57 -22.38
CA GLU A 54 12.50 5.38 -22.72
C GLU A 54 13.64 5.09 -21.71
N GLU A 55 14.01 6.07 -20.90
CA GLU A 55 15.05 5.95 -19.88
C GLU A 55 14.52 5.36 -18.57
N VAL A 56 13.20 5.30 -18.40
CA VAL A 56 12.57 4.67 -17.23
C VAL A 56 12.89 3.17 -17.24
N PRO A 57 13.54 2.63 -16.19
CA PRO A 57 13.85 1.20 -16.13
C PRO A 57 12.61 0.32 -16.22
N ARG A 58 12.65 -0.73 -17.04
CA ARG A 58 11.54 -1.69 -17.16
C ARG A 58 11.45 -2.70 -16.03
N HIS A 59 12.55 -2.88 -15.29
CA HIS A 59 12.67 -3.90 -14.25
C HIS A 59 13.04 -3.25 -12.93
N VAL A 60 12.55 -3.84 -11.84
CA VAL A 60 12.81 -3.37 -10.48
C VAL A 60 12.95 -4.53 -9.51
N VAL A 61 13.86 -4.43 -8.55
CA VAL A 61 13.86 -5.30 -7.38
C VAL A 61 12.92 -4.70 -6.36
N THR A 62 11.93 -5.46 -5.89
CA THR A 62 10.96 -4.96 -4.92
C THR A 62 10.80 -5.88 -3.72
N MET A 63 10.45 -5.29 -2.58
CA MET A 63 9.97 -6.07 -1.45
C MET A 63 8.55 -6.55 -1.79
N ASP A 64 8.39 -7.86 -1.86
CA ASP A 64 7.10 -8.45 -2.22
C ASP A 64 6.18 -8.59 -1.01
N ILE A 65 4.91 -8.87 -1.30
CA ILE A 65 3.80 -8.85 -0.34
C ILE A 65 4.05 -9.72 0.88
N ALA A 66 4.54 -10.96 0.73
CA ALA A 66 4.73 -11.81 1.89
C ALA A 66 5.83 -11.28 2.84
N THR A 67 6.82 -10.54 2.33
CA THR A 67 7.83 -9.89 3.17
C THR A 67 7.25 -8.65 3.88
N ILE A 68 6.39 -7.88 3.21
CA ILE A 68 5.67 -6.75 3.84
C ILE A 68 4.78 -7.26 4.98
N MET A 69 4.06 -8.36 4.75
CA MET A 69 3.14 -8.97 5.70
C MET A 69 3.84 -9.62 6.92
N GLU A 70 5.16 -9.77 6.87
CA GLU A 70 5.98 -10.24 8.00
C GLU A 70 6.43 -9.12 8.93
N SER A 71 6.13 -7.85 8.60
CA SER A 71 6.43 -6.74 9.51
C SER A 71 5.55 -6.79 10.77
N ARG A 72 6.02 -6.22 11.89
CA ARG A 72 5.18 -6.13 13.09
C ARG A 72 4.09 -5.06 12.95
N HIS A 73 4.32 -4.06 12.10
CA HIS A 73 3.43 -2.95 11.86
C HIS A 73 3.61 -2.39 10.45
N CYS A 74 2.51 -2.25 9.70
CA CYS A 74 2.48 -1.48 8.46
C CYS A 74 1.91 -0.08 8.70
N LEU A 75 2.66 0.96 8.35
CA LEU A 75 2.19 2.35 8.30
C LEU A 75 2.03 2.78 6.85
N LEU A 76 0.80 2.92 6.37
CA LEU A 76 0.49 3.34 5.01
C LEU A 76 0.10 4.82 4.97
N LEU A 77 0.74 5.57 4.09
CA LEU A 77 0.47 6.99 3.86
C LEU A 77 -0.09 7.18 2.44
N ALA A 78 -1.18 7.93 2.30
CA ALA A 78 -1.69 8.32 0.99
C ALA A 78 -2.33 9.71 1.03
N ASN A 79 -2.13 10.47 -0.04
CA ASN A 79 -2.67 11.82 -0.17
C ASN A 79 -3.14 12.08 -1.60
N GLY A 80 -4.14 12.95 -1.73
CA GLY A 80 -4.70 13.41 -3.00
C GLY A 80 -5.78 12.51 -3.60
N ALA A 81 -6.70 13.13 -4.33
CA ALA A 81 -7.91 12.46 -4.87
C ALA A 81 -7.61 11.28 -5.82
N LYS A 82 -6.43 11.26 -6.48
CA LYS A 82 -6.00 10.16 -7.35
C LYS A 82 -5.87 8.81 -6.61
N LYS A 83 -5.75 8.82 -5.28
CA LYS A 83 -5.63 7.62 -4.45
C LYS A 83 -6.96 7.13 -3.91
N ALA A 84 -8.03 7.91 -4.01
CA ALA A 84 -9.28 7.64 -3.32
C ALA A 84 -9.91 6.28 -3.65
N ASP A 85 -9.90 5.87 -4.93
CA ASP A 85 -10.48 4.58 -5.31
C ASP A 85 -9.62 3.40 -4.82
N ALA A 86 -8.28 3.53 -4.89
CA ALA A 86 -7.37 2.52 -4.35
C ALA A 86 -7.53 2.37 -2.83
N ILE A 87 -7.66 3.48 -2.11
CA ILE A 87 -7.90 3.50 -0.66
C ILE A 87 -9.23 2.84 -0.32
N ARG A 88 -10.33 3.20 -1.00
CA ARG A 88 -11.63 2.56 -0.79
C ARG A 88 -11.56 1.05 -1.05
N LYS A 89 -10.93 0.61 -2.14
CA LYS A 89 -10.75 -0.82 -2.46
C LYS A 89 -9.89 -1.54 -1.43
N MET A 90 -8.81 -0.92 -0.98
CA MET A 90 -7.91 -1.48 0.02
C MET A 90 -8.60 -1.67 1.38
N ILE A 91 -9.39 -0.68 1.83
CA ILE A 91 -9.95 -0.66 3.18
C ILE A 91 -11.32 -1.33 3.25
N GLU A 92 -12.20 -1.05 2.29
CA GLU A 92 -13.63 -1.45 2.32
C GLU A 92 -13.97 -2.52 1.26
N GLY A 93 -13.04 -2.80 0.34
CA GLY A 93 -13.22 -3.79 -0.71
C GLY A 93 -12.84 -5.21 -0.29
N PRO A 94 -13.08 -6.21 -1.15
CA PRO A 94 -12.64 -7.57 -0.92
C PRO A 94 -11.11 -7.68 -1.01
N ILE A 95 -10.53 -8.62 -0.26
CA ILE A 95 -9.14 -9.03 -0.45
C ILE A 95 -9.00 -9.64 -1.85
N SER A 96 -8.26 -8.98 -2.73
CA SER A 96 -8.14 -9.35 -4.14
C SER A 96 -6.79 -8.97 -4.71
N ALA A 97 -6.17 -9.85 -5.48
CA ALA A 97 -4.92 -9.56 -6.18
C ALA A 97 -5.07 -8.41 -7.21
N SER A 98 -6.30 -8.06 -7.61
CA SER A 98 -6.55 -6.86 -8.43
C SER A 98 -6.30 -5.54 -7.68
N CYS A 99 -6.33 -5.55 -6.34
CA CYS A 99 -5.90 -4.45 -5.47
C CYS A 99 -4.94 -5.01 -4.41
N PRO A 100 -3.64 -5.13 -4.73
CA PRO A 100 -2.68 -5.81 -3.86
C PRO A 100 -2.65 -5.32 -2.41
N ALA A 101 -2.84 -4.02 -2.19
CA ALA A 101 -2.92 -3.41 -0.85
C ALA A 101 -4.04 -3.98 0.03
N SER A 102 -5.13 -4.52 -0.55
CA SER A 102 -6.25 -5.12 0.19
C SER A 102 -5.83 -6.26 1.12
N ILE A 103 -4.70 -6.93 0.84
CA ILE A 103 -4.14 -7.97 1.72
C ILE A 103 -3.79 -7.44 3.12
N LEU A 104 -3.55 -6.13 3.26
CA LEU A 104 -3.27 -5.49 4.55
C LEU A 104 -4.44 -5.63 5.52
N GLN A 105 -5.67 -5.90 5.06
CA GLN A 105 -6.80 -6.26 5.93
C GLN A 105 -6.52 -7.52 6.76
N MET A 106 -5.61 -8.40 6.29
CA MET A 106 -5.19 -9.61 7.00
C MET A 106 -3.98 -9.41 7.91
N HIS A 107 -3.38 -8.22 7.90
CA HIS A 107 -2.18 -7.94 8.69
C HIS A 107 -2.57 -7.64 10.15
N PRO A 108 -1.85 -8.17 11.15
CA PRO A 108 -2.24 -8.02 12.55
C PRO A 108 -2.24 -6.57 13.05
N ARG A 109 -1.48 -5.67 12.41
CA ARG A 109 -1.40 -4.25 12.79
C ARG A 109 -1.13 -3.34 11.60
N VAL A 110 -2.12 -2.53 11.22
CA VAL A 110 -1.99 -1.55 10.13
C VAL A 110 -2.48 -0.21 10.61
N THR A 111 -1.73 0.84 10.30
CA THR A 111 -2.16 2.23 10.45
C THR A 111 -2.21 2.86 9.07
N VAL A 112 -3.32 3.48 8.72
CA VAL A 112 -3.50 4.18 7.45
C VAL A 112 -3.72 5.65 7.76
N VAL A 113 -2.85 6.51 7.24
CA VAL A 113 -2.94 7.97 7.39
C VAL A 113 -3.27 8.56 6.04
N LEU A 114 -4.40 9.27 5.99
CA LEU A 114 -4.99 9.81 4.77
C LEU A 114 -5.26 11.31 4.94
N ASP A 115 -5.14 12.07 3.86
CA ASP A 115 -5.83 13.36 3.76
C ASP A 115 -7.31 13.16 3.37
N GLU A 116 -8.09 14.23 3.49
CA GLU A 116 -9.53 14.17 3.17
C GLU A 116 -9.79 13.85 1.69
N GLU A 117 -8.89 14.24 0.78
CA GLU A 117 -8.99 13.89 -0.63
C GLU A 117 -8.76 12.39 -0.87
N ALA A 118 -7.74 11.75 -0.31
CA ALA A 118 -7.54 10.31 -0.44
C ALA A 118 -8.63 9.51 0.28
N ALA A 119 -9.28 10.08 1.29
CA ALA A 119 -10.38 9.45 2.01
C ALA A 119 -11.76 9.67 1.37
N TYR A 120 -11.91 10.54 0.34
CA TYR A 120 -13.23 11.07 -0.01
C TYR A 120 -14.27 10.00 -0.38
N LEU A 121 -13.82 8.89 -1.00
CA LEU A 121 -14.65 7.76 -1.43
C LEU A 121 -14.95 6.70 -0.35
N LEU A 122 -14.36 6.81 0.84
CA LEU A 122 -14.69 5.89 1.95
C LEU A 122 -16.13 6.09 2.40
N THR A 123 -16.84 4.97 2.55
CA THR A 123 -18.26 4.95 2.95
C THR A 123 -18.44 4.89 4.46
N PHE A 124 -17.44 4.37 5.20
CA PHE A 124 -17.49 4.21 6.66
C PHE A 124 -16.67 5.28 7.41
N LYS A 125 -16.44 6.47 6.81
CA LYS A 125 -15.62 7.54 7.44
C LYS A 125 -16.04 7.90 8.86
N ASP A 126 -17.34 8.06 9.09
CA ASP A 126 -17.86 8.43 10.40
C ASP A 126 -17.60 7.32 11.43
N HIS A 127 -17.70 6.05 11.01
CA HIS A 127 -17.32 4.92 11.86
C HIS A 127 -15.82 4.94 12.20
N TYR A 128 -14.94 5.18 11.22
CA TYR A 128 -13.50 5.27 11.48
C TYR A 128 -13.14 6.41 12.43
N LYS A 129 -13.73 7.60 12.21
CA LYS A 129 -13.56 8.77 13.11
C LYS A 129 -14.09 8.49 14.51
N TRP A 130 -15.21 7.78 14.62
CA TRP A 130 -15.76 7.34 15.90
C TRP A 130 -14.83 6.38 16.63
N VAL A 131 -14.32 5.36 15.95
CA VAL A 131 -13.38 4.39 16.53
C VAL A 131 -12.11 5.10 17.01
N GLU A 132 -11.51 5.97 16.20
CA GLU A 132 -10.30 6.72 16.57
C GLU A 132 -10.52 7.58 17.82
N LYS A 133 -11.64 8.31 17.89
CA LYS A 133 -11.98 9.17 19.05
C LYS A 133 -12.18 8.39 20.35
N ASN A 134 -12.54 7.10 20.26
CA ASN A 134 -12.88 6.26 21.40
C ASN A 134 -11.81 5.18 21.67
N LYS A 135 -10.61 5.29 21.08
CA LYS A 135 -9.48 4.43 21.44
C LYS A 135 -9.09 4.65 22.90
N LEU A 136 -8.66 3.56 23.55
CA LEU A 136 -8.03 3.64 24.87
C LEU A 136 -6.65 4.28 24.74
N ASP A 137 -6.20 5.00 25.77
CA ASP A 137 -4.93 5.75 25.74
C ASP A 137 -3.71 4.88 25.37
N TRP A 138 -3.75 3.59 25.74
CA TRP A 138 -2.70 2.60 25.45
C TRP A 138 -2.85 1.90 24.10
N GLN A 139 -3.96 2.10 23.37
CA GLN A 139 -4.16 1.61 21.99
C GLN A 139 -3.53 2.56 20.94
N SER A 140 -2.54 3.34 21.36
CA SER A 140 -1.77 4.23 20.49
C SER A 140 -0.78 3.42 19.61
N TYR A 141 -0.62 3.91 18.37
CA TYR A 141 -0.22 3.20 17.14
C TYR A 141 0.75 2.06 17.23
#